data_AF-A0A2E9QJI6-F1
#
_entry.id   AF-A0A2E9QJI6-F1
#
_cell.length_a   1.000
_cell.length_b   1.000
_cell.length_c   1.000
_cell.angle_alpha   90.00
_cell.angle_beta   90.00
_cell.angle_gamma   90.00
#
_symmetry.space_group_name_H-M   'P 1'
#
loop_
_entity.id
_entity.type
_entity.pdbx_description
1 polymer ?
#
loop_
_entity_poly.entity_id
_entity_poly.type
_entity_poly.pdbx_seq_one_letter_code
_entity_poly.pdbx_strand_id
1 'polypeptide(L)'
;MIPDNPEKGFGKRSLLDDLIEYVYDGYDCKLILIGDTAQLPPINLEISPALDEKSIEDYYKKQVICKELKQVVRQKKKSLILKNATDIREQITKTNYYYPKLATNTEVIRLNNGEDLQDALESAYNNEGVNNTTVLCRSNRRANLYNQQIRAKIRWQENEISTGDMLMVVRNNYYWLNNNSKAGFIANGDILEVLEIRETIERYGFRFAKASVQMIDYPEEKVLDVILLLDILSSENPAMTYEQYQQLYKEVGLDYKGEKEIKKRIKEDQFFNALQIKFAYAITCHKSQGGQWQNVFIDLGYFREDMLDKSYLRWLYTALTRSSKKLYLINFNDNFFR
;
A
#
# COMPACT_ATOMS: atom_id res chain seq x y z
N MET A 1 -8.23 5.67 4.59
CA MET A 1 -7.84 6.72 5.56
C MET A 1 -8.17 8.06 4.94
N ILE A 2 -8.84 8.95 5.68
CA ILE A 2 -9.10 10.33 5.20
C ILE A 2 -8.15 11.24 5.98
N PRO A 3 -7.12 11.82 5.33
CA PRO A 3 -6.19 12.71 6.00
C PRO A 3 -6.84 14.09 6.24
N ASP A 4 -6.41 14.74 7.31
CA ASP A 4 -6.81 16.11 7.68
C ASP A 4 -5.71 17.15 7.38
N ASN A 5 -4.69 16.78 6.60
CA ASN A 5 -3.64 17.69 6.16
C ASN A 5 -3.79 17.98 4.66
N PRO A 6 -3.55 19.23 4.21
CA PRO A 6 -3.50 19.55 2.79
C PRO A 6 -2.36 18.76 2.13
N GLU A 7 -2.66 18.03 1.05
CA GLU A 7 -1.62 17.41 0.24
C GLU A 7 -0.77 18.51 -0.41
N LYS A 8 0.56 18.39 -0.33
CA LYS A 8 1.47 19.30 -1.04
C LYS A 8 1.23 19.18 -2.55
N GLY A 9 0.41 20.07 -3.10
CA GLY A 9 0.10 20.15 -4.54
C GLY A 9 -1.38 20.31 -4.87
N PHE A 10 -2.30 20.01 -3.95
CA PHE A 10 -3.75 20.14 -4.15
C PHE A 10 -4.37 20.94 -2.99
N GLY A 11 -4.58 22.25 -3.18
CA GLY A 11 -5.36 23.09 -2.27
C GLY A 11 -4.74 23.38 -0.90
N LYS A 12 -5.37 24.32 -0.17
CA LYS A 12 -5.05 24.63 1.24
C LYS A 12 -5.97 23.89 2.23
N ARG A 13 -6.96 23.14 1.74
CA ARG A 13 -8.00 22.44 2.53
C ARG A 13 -7.72 20.95 2.59
N SER A 14 -8.15 20.29 3.67
CA SER A 14 -8.02 18.85 3.80
C SER A 14 -9.14 18.12 3.05
N LEU A 15 -8.94 16.84 2.71
CA LEU A 15 -10.00 16.03 2.08
C LEU A 15 -11.22 15.87 3.01
N LEU A 16 -10.99 15.85 4.33
CA LEU A 16 -12.06 15.78 5.31
C LEU A 16 -12.88 17.07 5.32
N ASP A 17 -12.23 18.23 5.19
CA ASP A 17 -12.91 19.53 5.06
C ASP A 17 -13.84 19.54 3.84
N ASP A 18 -13.30 19.18 2.67
CA ASP A 18 -14.04 19.18 1.41
C ASP A 18 -15.23 18.20 1.46
N LEU A 19 -15.05 17.03 2.10
CA LEU A 19 -16.12 16.05 2.28
C LEU A 19 -17.24 16.58 3.18
N ILE A 20 -16.89 17.23 4.30
CA ILE A 20 -17.87 17.77 5.24
C ILE A 20 -18.61 18.95 4.60
N GLU A 21 -17.91 19.86 3.92
CA GLU A 21 -18.52 20.96 3.18
C GLU A 21 -19.51 20.41 2.14
N TYR A 22 -19.08 19.48 1.29
CA TYR A 22 -19.92 18.87 0.26
C TYR A 22 -21.21 18.24 0.80
N VAL A 23 -21.12 17.47 1.88
CA VAL A 23 -22.30 16.80 2.47
C VAL A 23 -23.27 17.79 3.08
N TYR A 24 -22.77 18.82 3.78
CA TYR A 24 -23.62 19.77 4.49
C TYR A 24 -24.11 20.94 3.63
N ASP A 25 -23.57 21.12 2.42
CA ASP A 25 -24.14 21.97 1.38
C ASP A 25 -25.33 21.29 0.67
N GLY A 26 -25.49 19.96 0.84
CA GLY A 26 -26.62 19.20 0.34
C GLY A 26 -27.90 19.34 1.18
N TYR A 27 -29.05 19.00 0.59
CA TYR A 27 -30.33 18.97 1.29
C TYR A 27 -30.55 17.59 1.95
N ASP A 28 -30.86 17.57 3.25
CA ASP A 28 -31.17 16.37 4.05
C ASP A 28 -30.13 15.22 3.93
N CYS A 29 -28.86 15.59 3.84
CA CYS A 29 -27.75 14.62 3.73
C CYS A 29 -27.24 14.22 5.12
N LYS A 30 -26.82 12.95 5.25
CA LYS A 30 -26.21 12.39 6.48
C LYS A 30 -24.88 11.75 6.14
N LEU A 31 -23.85 12.05 6.95
CA LEU A 31 -22.53 11.44 6.82
C LEU A 31 -22.39 10.25 7.77
N ILE A 32 -22.02 9.08 7.24
CA ILE A 32 -21.68 7.90 8.03
C ILE A 32 -20.21 7.55 7.73
N LEU A 33 -19.36 7.61 8.75
CA LEU A 33 -17.95 7.23 8.66
C LEU A 33 -17.75 5.86 9.29
N ILE A 34 -17.08 4.96 8.56
CA ILE A 34 -16.82 3.58 9.00
C ILE A 34 -15.32 3.33 8.89
N GLY A 35 -14.74 2.74 9.94
CA GLY A 35 -13.33 2.38 9.94
C GLY A 35 -12.92 1.65 11.22
N ASP A 36 -11.62 1.41 11.34
CA ASP A 36 -11.03 0.69 12.46
C ASP A 36 -10.00 1.57 13.17
N THR A 37 -10.33 2.00 14.39
CA THR A 37 -9.52 2.90 15.23
C THR A 37 -8.22 2.28 15.76
N ALA A 38 -8.07 0.95 15.64
CA ALA A 38 -6.85 0.22 15.98
C ALA A 38 -5.90 0.04 14.79
N GLN A 39 -6.35 0.30 13.56
CA GLN A 39 -5.44 0.32 12.41
C GLN A 39 -4.51 1.53 12.45
N LEU A 40 -3.48 1.48 11.61
CA LEU A 40 -2.57 2.60 11.40
C LEU A 40 -3.35 3.88 11.04
N PRO A 41 -3.10 5.01 11.73
CA PRO A 41 -3.65 6.30 11.35
C PRO A 41 -2.99 6.81 10.04
N PRO A 42 -3.52 7.91 9.45
CA PRO A 42 -2.85 8.58 8.34
C PRO A 42 -1.39 8.90 8.69
N ILE A 43 -0.54 8.90 7.66
CA ILE A 43 0.90 9.14 7.84
C ILE A 43 1.12 10.47 8.57
N ASN A 44 2.01 10.46 9.56
CA ASN A 44 2.34 11.60 10.44
C ASN A 44 1.22 12.05 11.39
N LEU A 45 0.16 11.26 11.55
CA LEU A 45 -0.86 11.50 12.58
C LEU A 45 -0.83 10.41 13.65
N GLU A 46 -1.17 10.79 14.88
CA GLU A 46 -1.31 9.82 15.98
C GLU A 46 -2.71 9.20 16.04
N ILE A 47 -3.69 9.83 15.40
CA ILE A 47 -5.10 9.40 15.36
C ILE A 47 -5.64 9.51 13.93
N SER A 48 -6.77 8.85 13.66
CA SER A 48 -7.54 9.09 12.44
C SER A 48 -8.58 10.17 12.73
N PRO A 49 -8.44 11.41 12.23
CA PRO A 49 -9.36 12.51 12.56
C PRO A 49 -10.81 12.19 12.16
N ALA A 50 -10.99 11.53 11.01
CA ALA A 50 -12.29 11.07 10.53
C ALA A 50 -12.97 10.00 11.41
N LEU A 51 -12.25 9.39 12.36
CA LEU A 51 -12.78 8.39 13.28
C LEU A 51 -12.67 8.84 14.75
N ASP A 52 -12.28 10.10 14.98
CA ASP A 52 -12.13 10.68 16.31
C ASP A 52 -13.29 11.63 16.59
N GLU A 53 -14.13 11.26 17.55
CA GLU A 53 -15.35 11.99 17.90
C GLU A 53 -15.05 13.44 18.27
N LYS A 54 -14.05 13.66 19.14
CA LYS A 54 -13.65 15.00 19.59
C LYS A 54 -13.17 15.86 18.42
N SER A 55 -12.34 15.30 17.55
CA SER A 55 -11.86 16.01 16.35
C SER A 55 -13.03 16.50 15.50
N ILE A 56 -14.06 15.68 15.30
CA ILE A 56 -15.23 16.06 14.50
C ILE A 56 -16.10 17.10 15.22
N GLU A 57 -16.39 16.90 16.50
CA GLU A 57 -17.24 17.80 17.29
C GLU A 57 -16.58 19.18 17.49
N ASP A 58 -15.31 19.20 17.85
CA ASP A 58 -14.60 20.43 18.19
C ASP A 58 -14.24 21.25 16.94
N TYR A 59 -13.76 20.60 15.87
CA TYR A 59 -13.31 21.30 14.67
C TYR A 59 -14.48 21.66 13.74
N TYR A 60 -15.36 20.72 13.43
CA TYR A 60 -16.45 20.93 12.47
C TYR A 60 -17.78 21.36 13.10
N LYS A 61 -17.85 21.44 14.44
CA LYS A 61 -19.05 21.82 15.19
C LYS A 61 -20.28 20.99 14.82
N LYS A 62 -20.07 19.68 14.61
CA LYS A 62 -21.13 18.71 14.28
C LYS A 62 -21.44 17.84 15.49
N GLN A 63 -22.69 17.37 15.58
CA GLN A 63 -23.05 16.35 16.55
C GLN A 63 -22.68 14.97 15.98
N VAL A 64 -21.96 14.16 16.75
CA VAL A 64 -21.53 12.83 16.33
C VAL A 64 -22.25 11.76 17.15
N ILE A 65 -22.63 10.66 16.49
CA ILE A 65 -23.12 9.47 17.18
C ILE A 65 -22.13 8.35 16.92
N CYS A 66 -21.37 7.98 17.95
CA CYS A 66 -20.37 6.92 17.85
C CYS A 66 -20.93 5.56 18.32
N LYS A 67 -20.64 4.50 17.56
CA LYS A 67 -20.91 3.10 17.93
C LYS A 67 -19.74 2.22 17.52
N GLU A 68 -19.28 1.38 18.45
CA GLU A 68 -18.22 0.40 18.19
C GLU A 68 -18.80 -1.02 18.07
N LEU A 69 -18.46 -1.71 16.98
CA LEU A 69 -18.79 -3.12 16.78
C LEU A 69 -17.70 -4.00 17.43
N LYS A 70 -18.02 -4.62 18.57
CA LYS A 70 -17.04 -5.41 19.37
C LYS A 70 -16.98 -6.88 19.00
N GLN A 71 -18.03 -7.41 18.37
CA GLN A 71 -18.13 -8.84 18.08
C GLN A 71 -17.66 -9.14 16.66
N VAL A 72 -16.64 -9.98 16.54
CA VAL A 72 -16.17 -10.47 15.24
C VAL A 72 -16.99 -11.70 14.83
N VAL A 73 -17.82 -11.55 13.79
CA VAL A 73 -18.66 -12.63 13.24
C VAL A 73 -17.93 -13.42 12.14
N ARG A 74 -16.62 -13.66 12.29
CA ARG A 74 -15.85 -14.42 11.30
C ARG A 74 -16.04 -15.92 11.54
N GLN A 75 -16.19 -16.69 10.45
CA GLN A 75 -16.56 -18.12 10.44
C GLN A 75 -15.56 -19.09 11.11
N LYS A 76 -14.46 -18.60 11.72
CA LYS A 76 -13.48 -19.42 12.44
C LYS A 76 -13.20 -18.85 13.84
N LYS A 77 -14.06 -19.16 14.83
CA LYS A 77 -13.82 -18.88 16.26
C LYS A 77 -12.49 -19.42 16.82
N LYS A 78 -11.76 -20.25 16.05
CA LYS A 78 -10.48 -20.88 16.42
C LYS A 78 -9.25 -20.30 15.69
N SER A 79 -9.40 -19.24 14.88
CA SER A 79 -8.25 -18.64 14.18
C SER A 79 -7.30 -17.95 15.18
N LEU A 80 -6.03 -18.34 15.16
CA LEU A 80 -4.99 -17.69 15.97
C LEU A 80 -4.59 -16.34 15.39
N ILE A 81 -4.74 -16.11 14.08
CA ILE A 81 -4.57 -14.78 13.48
C ILE A 81 -5.53 -13.80 14.15
N LEU A 82 -6.82 -14.17 14.20
CA LEU A 82 -7.84 -13.34 14.82
C LEU A 82 -7.57 -13.15 16.31
N LYS A 83 -7.27 -14.24 17.04
CA LYS A 83 -6.96 -14.16 18.47
C LYS A 83 -5.79 -13.22 18.77
N ASN A 84 -4.67 -13.39 18.09
CA ASN A 84 -3.49 -12.53 18.27
C ASN A 84 -3.80 -11.06 17.93
N ALA A 85 -4.56 -10.80 16.86
CA ALA A 85 -4.97 -9.45 16.50
C ALA A 85 -5.90 -8.83 17.55
N THR A 86 -6.85 -9.59 18.09
CA THR A 86 -7.74 -9.14 19.18
C THR A 86 -6.94 -8.82 20.44
N ASP A 87 -6.00 -9.69 20.83
CA ASP A 87 -5.16 -9.45 22.02
C ASP A 87 -4.31 -8.17 21.87
N ILE A 88 -3.77 -7.91 20.66
CA ILE A 88 -3.05 -6.65 20.37
C ILE A 88 -4.02 -5.45 20.38
N ARG A 89 -5.23 -5.59 19.84
CA ARG A 89 -6.25 -4.52 19.86
C ARG A 89 -6.57 -4.09 21.30
N GLU A 90 -6.79 -5.05 22.19
CA GLU A 90 -7.01 -4.78 23.61
C GLU A 90 -5.80 -4.09 24.25
N GLN A 91 -4.59 -4.46 23.83
CA GLN A 91 -3.38 -3.83 24.31
C GLN A 91 -3.23 -2.37 23.85
N ILE A 92 -3.65 -2.03 22.62
CA ILE A 92 -3.64 -0.65 22.09
C ILE A 92 -4.49 0.30 22.94
N THR A 93 -5.51 -0.21 23.64
CA THR A 93 -6.36 0.60 24.54
C THR A 93 -5.76 0.87 25.92
N LYS A 94 -4.64 0.22 26.27
CA LYS A 94 -3.94 0.40 27.55
C LYS A 94 -2.90 1.52 27.45
N THR A 95 -2.36 1.95 28.59
CA THR A 95 -1.30 2.99 28.67
C THR A 95 0.10 2.43 28.88
N ASN A 96 0.23 1.21 29.43
CA ASN A 96 1.50 0.53 29.62
C ASN A 96 1.66 -0.59 28.56
N TYR A 97 2.53 -0.35 27.59
CA TYR A 97 2.78 -1.28 26.49
C TYR A 97 3.87 -2.28 26.87
N TYR A 98 3.67 -3.54 26.46
CA TYR A 98 4.56 -4.66 26.76
C TYR A 98 4.62 -5.59 25.55
N TYR A 99 5.54 -6.54 25.51
CA TYR A 99 5.64 -7.45 24.36
C TYR A 99 4.31 -8.20 24.14
N PRO A 100 3.70 -8.11 22.94
CA PRO A 100 2.61 -8.98 22.56
C PRO A 100 3.00 -10.43 22.77
N LYS A 101 2.10 -11.24 23.34
CA LYS A 101 2.33 -12.67 23.56
C LYS A 101 1.60 -13.48 22.50
N LEU A 102 2.20 -13.51 21.31
CA LEU A 102 1.68 -14.18 20.13
C LEU A 102 1.65 -15.70 20.34
N ALA A 103 0.51 -16.31 20.01
CA ALA A 103 0.38 -17.76 19.92
C ALA A 103 0.64 -18.23 18.49
N THR A 104 1.35 -19.33 18.33
CA THR A 104 1.68 -19.95 17.04
C THR A 104 0.96 -21.29 16.86
N ASN A 105 0.76 -21.68 15.60
CA ASN A 105 0.23 -22.98 15.16
C ASN A 105 0.52 -23.15 13.66
N THR A 106 -0.24 -24.00 12.96
CA THR A 106 -0.16 -24.16 11.50
C THR A 106 -0.70 -22.97 10.70
N GLU A 107 -1.39 -22.03 11.34
CA GLU A 107 -1.93 -20.79 10.76
C GLU A 107 -0.99 -19.60 11.01
N VAL A 108 -0.41 -19.50 12.21
CA VAL A 108 0.55 -18.46 12.62
C VAL A 108 1.91 -19.10 12.88
N ILE A 109 2.83 -18.92 11.94
CA ILE A 109 4.10 -19.65 11.87
C ILE A 109 5.25 -18.68 12.17
N ARG A 110 6.14 -19.05 13.08
CA ARG A 110 7.39 -18.33 13.31
C ARG A 110 8.48 -18.91 12.41
N LEU A 111 9.17 -18.04 11.68
CA LEU A 111 10.30 -18.43 10.83
C LEU A 111 11.60 -18.09 11.56
N ASN A 112 12.51 -19.06 11.67
CA ASN A 112 13.70 -18.94 12.53
C ASN A 112 14.97 -18.64 11.74
N ASN A 113 15.00 -18.96 10.44
CA ASN A 113 16.16 -18.77 9.59
C ASN A 113 15.75 -18.39 8.15
N GLY A 114 16.75 -18.13 7.30
CA GLY A 114 16.53 -17.73 5.91
C GLY A 114 16.06 -18.85 4.97
N GLU A 115 16.41 -20.11 5.28
CA GLU A 115 15.98 -21.29 4.50
C GLU A 115 14.47 -21.53 4.71
N ASP A 116 14.01 -21.53 5.97
CA ASP A 116 12.59 -21.63 6.32
C ASP A 116 11.75 -20.55 5.63
N LEU A 117 12.30 -19.33 5.52
CA LEU A 117 11.64 -18.22 4.86
C LEU A 117 11.53 -18.43 3.35
N GLN A 118 12.61 -18.88 2.72
CA GLN A 118 12.61 -19.17 1.29
C GLN A 118 11.60 -20.29 0.97
N ASP A 119 11.66 -21.41 1.70
CA ASP A 119 10.76 -22.55 1.54
C ASP A 119 9.30 -22.15 1.75
N ALA A 120 9.01 -21.34 2.77
CA ALA A 120 7.66 -20.87 3.05
C ALA A 120 7.12 -19.95 1.93
N LEU A 121 7.95 -19.05 1.39
CA LEU A 121 7.56 -18.18 0.28
C LEU A 121 7.34 -18.98 -1.01
N GLU A 122 8.24 -19.90 -1.35
CA GLU A 122 8.09 -20.79 -2.51
C GLU A 122 6.83 -21.65 -2.40
N SER A 123 6.58 -22.22 -1.22
CA SER A 123 5.37 -22.99 -0.94
C SER A 123 4.10 -22.14 -1.07
N ALA A 124 4.10 -20.91 -0.55
CA ALA A 124 2.98 -19.99 -0.65
C ALA A 124 2.68 -19.58 -2.11
N TYR A 125 3.73 -19.30 -2.89
CA TYR A 125 3.59 -18.97 -4.31
C TYR A 125 3.08 -20.15 -5.14
N ASN A 126 3.55 -21.37 -4.87
CA ASN A 126 3.11 -22.56 -5.60
C ASN A 126 1.66 -22.95 -5.26
N ASN A 127 1.22 -22.77 -4.01
CA ASN A 127 -0.09 -23.23 -3.55
C ASN A 127 -1.21 -22.20 -3.75
N GLU A 128 -0.95 -20.93 -3.42
CA GLU A 128 -1.97 -19.87 -3.47
C GLU A 128 -1.71 -18.85 -4.58
N GLY A 129 -0.52 -18.82 -5.16
CA GLY A 129 -0.12 -17.83 -6.16
C GLY A 129 0.56 -16.60 -5.55
N VAL A 130 1.33 -15.92 -6.41
CA VAL A 130 2.07 -14.70 -6.06
C VAL A 130 1.12 -13.57 -5.67
N ASN A 131 0.01 -13.41 -6.37
CA ASN A 131 -1.00 -12.38 -6.09
C ASN A 131 -1.67 -12.54 -4.72
N ASN A 132 -1.74 -13.76 -4.18
CA ASN A 132 -2.34 -14.06 -2.88
C ASN A 132 -1.33 -14.06 -1.72
N THR A 133 -0.09 -13.62 -1.97
CA THR A 133 1.00 -13.65 -1.00
C THR A 133 1.72 -12.30 -0.98
N THR A 134 1.97 -11.75 0.20
CA THR A 134 2.73 -10.49 0.34
C THR A 134 3.68 -10.51 1.54
N VAL A 135 4.76 -9.74 1.45
CA VAL A 135 5.65 -9.42 2.57
C VAL A 135 5.39 -7.99 3.04
N LEU A 136 5.10 -7.81 4.32
CA LEU A 136 4.87 -6.53 4.96
C LEU A 136 6.07 -6.08 5.77
N CYS A 137 6.54 -4.87 5.44
CA CYS A 137 7.72 -4.25 6.02
C CYS A 137 7.37 -2.94 6.73
N ARG A 138 8.25 -2.48 7.64
CA ARG A 138 8.13 -1.16 8.26
C ARG A 138 8.58 0.00 7.35
N SER A 139 9.53 -0.23 6.44
CA SER A 139 10.15 0.83 5.64
C SER A 139 10.27 0.47 4.15
N ASN A 140 10.28 1.50 3.30
CA ASN A 140 10.49 1.34 1.84
C ASN A 140 11.81 0.65 1.53
N ARG A 141 12.89 1.00 2.23
CA ARG A 141 14.20 0.37 2.06
C ARG A 141 14.14 -1.15 2.26
N ARG A 142 13.42 -1.63 3.28
CA ARG A 142 13.24 -3.07 3.51
C ARG A 142 12.33 -3.72 2.48
N ALA A 143 11.24 -3.06 2.10
CA ALA A 143 10.39 -3.54 1.00
C ALA A 143 11.18 -3.70 -0.31
N ASN A 144 12.00 -2.71 -0.68
CA ASN A 144 12.86 -2.78 -1.87
C ASN A 144 13.85 -3.94 -1.80
N LEU A 145 14.50 -4.15 -0.66
CA LEU A 145 15.43 -5.27 -0.48
C LEU A 145 14.72 -6.62 -0.63
N TYR A 146 13.56 -6.81 0.02
CA TYR A 146 12.76 -8.02 -0.16
C TYR A 146 12.34 -8.22 -1.61
N ASN A 147 11.84 -7.17 -2.27
CA ASN A 147 11.46 -7.24 -3.68
C ASN A 147 12.61 -7.73 -4.56
N GLN A 148 13.82 -7.17 -4.38
CA GLN A 148 15.00 -7.60 -5.13
C GLN A 148 15.39 -9.05 -4.82
N GLN A 149 15.39 -9.45 -3.55
CA GLN A 149 15.76 -10.81 -3.15
C GLN A 149 14.73 -11.86 -3.59
N ILE A 150 13.44 -11.56 -3.50
CA ILE A 150 12.37 -12.43 -3.99
C ILE A 150 12.52 -12.61 -5.50
N ARG A 151 12.74 -11.52 -6.24
CA ARG A 151 12.95 -11.60 -7.70
C ARG A 151 14.16 -12.47 -8.03
N ALA A 152 15.31 -12.21 -7.41
CA ALA A 152 16.54 -12.94 -7.73
C ALA A 152 16.50 -14.41 -7.29
N LYS A 153 16.07 -14.70 -6.07
CA LYS A 153 16.22 -16.05 -5.46
C LYS A 153 15.02 -16.96 -5.63
N ILE A 154 13.81 -16.39 -5.66
CA ILE A 154 12.56 -17.16 -5.67
C ILE A 154 11.98 -17.20 -7.08
N ARG A 155 12.05 -16.06 -7.79
CA ARG A 155 11.51 -15.92 -9.14
C ARG A 155 12.56 -16.11 -10.24
N TRP A 156 13.84 -16.16 -9.89
CA TRP A 156 14.97 -16.27 -10.83
C TRP A 156 14.97 -15.18 -11.91
N GLN A 157 14.59 -13.96 -11.51
CA GLN A 157 14.50 -12.77 -12.35
C GLN A 157 15.62 -11.78 -11.99
N GLU A 158 16.63 -11.69 -12.85
CA GLU A 158 17.79 -10.81 -12.65
C GLU A 158 17.70 -9.47 -13.39
N ASN A 159 16.86 -9.39 -14.43
CA ASN A 159 16.65 -8.16 -15.19
C ASN A 159 16.01 -7.06 -14.32
N GLU A 160 16.15 -5.80 -14.73
CA GLU A 160 15.53 -4.68 -14.02
C GLU A 160 14.00 -4.84 -13.88
N ILE A 161 13.35 -5.40 -14.90
CA ILE A 161 11.94 -5.78 -14.93
C ILE A 161 11.81 -7.02 -15.81
N SER A 162 10.81 -7.88 -15.56
CA SER A 162 10.60 -9.15 -16.26
C SER A 162 9.13 -9.46 -16.46
N THR A 163 8.80 -10.22 -17.50
CA THR A 163 7.45 -10.80 -17.65
C THR A 163 7.09 -11.63 -16.41
N GLY A 164 5.84 -11.51 -15.97
CA GLY A 164 5.32 -12.08 -14.74
C GLY A 164 5.73 -11.32 -13.48
N ASP A 165 6.31 -10.11 -13.59
CA ASP A 165 6.51 -9.24 -12.43
C ASP A 165 5.19 -8.65 -11.95
N MET A 166 5.03 -8.60 -10.62
CA MET A 166 3.92 -7.92 -9.96
C MET A 166 4.35 -6.51 -9.58
N LEU A 167 3.66 -5.51 -10.10
CA LEU A 167 3.94 -4.09 -9.90
C LEU A 167 2.78 -3.41 -9.19
N MET A 168 3.10 -2.54 -8.25
CA MET A 168 2.16 -1.64 -7.59
C MET A 168 2.32 -0.25 -8.17
N VAL A 169 1.23 0.34 -8.60
CA VAL A 169 1.17 1.74 -9.03
C VAL A 169 1.27 2.64 -7.81
N VAL A 170 2.17 3.63 -7.81
CA VAL A 170 2.42 4.50 -6.65
C VAL A 170 1.87 5.91 -6.80
N ARG A 171 1.13 6.19 -7.88
CA ARG A 171 0.48 7.47 -8.15
C ARG A 171 -0.71 7.27 -9.08
N ASN A 172 -1.83 7.94 -8.80
CA ASN A 172 -3.01 7.92 -9.67
C ASN A 172 -2.64 8.34 -11.10
N ASN A 173 -3.19 7.64 -12.08
CA ASN A 173 -3.01 7.92 -13.49
C ASN A 173 -4.35 7.86 -14.23
N TYR A 174 -4.69 8.95 -14.90
CA TYR A 174 -5.96 9.15 -15.61
C TYR A 174 -5.80 9.07 -17.14
N TYR A 175 -4.65 8.63 -17.63
CA TYR A 175 -4.29 8.66 -19.06
C TYR A 175 -4.54 7.33 -19.76
N TRP A 176 -4.12 6.22 -19.13
CA TRP A 176 -4.08 4.90 -19.80
C TRP A 176 -5.43 4.18 -19.86
N LEU A 177 -6.37 4.55 -18.98
CA LEU A 177 -7.71 4.00 -18.98
C LEU A 177 -8.71 5.00 -19.55
N ASN A 178 -9.60 4.49 -20.40
CA ASN A 178 -10.74 5.26 -20.87
C ASN A 178 -11.74 5.47 -19.73
N ASN A 179 -12.44 6.60 -19.74
CA ASN A 179 -13.48 6.92 -18.74
C ASN A 179 -14.62 5.87 -18.65
N ASN A 180 -14.77 5.01 -19.67
CA ASN A 180 -15.77 3.94 -19.70
C ASN A 180 -15.26 2.61 -19.10
N SER A 181 -14.00 2.52 -18.68
CA SER A 181 -13.47 1.36 -17.95
C SER A 181 -14.16 1.24 -16.58
N LYS A 182 -14.36 0.03 -16.07
CA LYS A 182 -14.98 -0.17 -14.73
C LYS A 182 -14.16 0.50 -13.64
N ALA A 183 -12.83 0.52 -13.77
CA ALA A 183 -11.93 1.19 -12.84
C ALA A 183 -11.94 2.72 -12.99
N GLY A 184 -12.25 3.22 -14.20
CA GLY A 184 -12.27 4.65 -14.54
C GLY A 184 -10.89 5.31 -14.67
N PHE A 185 -9.93 4.93 -13.81
CA PHE A 185 -8.53 5.35 -13.84
C PHE A 185 -7.66 4.32 -13.10
N ILE A 186 -6.33 4.40 -13.25
CA ILE A 186 -5.40 3.52 -12.54
C ILE A 186 -5.04 4.20 -11.22
N ALA A 187 -5.43 3.61 -10.10
CA ALA A 187 -5.27 4.20 -8.78
C ALA A 187 -3.92 3.88 -8.14
N ASN A 188 -3.49 4.74 -7.21
CA ASN A 188 -2.38 4.46 -6.32
C ASN A 188 -2.74 3.26 -5.42
N GLY A 189 -1.91 2.21 -5.48
CA GLY A 189 -2.12 0.94 -4.79
C GLY A 189 -2.56 -0.18 -5.73
N ASP A 190 -3.04 0.12 -6.95
CA ASP A 190 -3.45 -0.92 -7.90
C ASP A 190 -2.27 -1.82 -8.27
N ILE A 191 -2.55 -3.12 -8.35
CA ILE A 191 -1.56 -4.14 -8.71
C ILE A 191 -1.72 -4.54 -10.18
N LEU A 192 -0.59 -4.53 -10.88
CA LEU A 192 -0.43 -4.90 -12.28
C LEU A 192 0.47 -6.12 -12.41
N GLU A 193 0.13 -7.05 -13.29
CA GLU A 193 1.04 -8.10 -13.76
C GLU A 193 1.60 -7.72 -15.13
N VAL A 194 2.92 -7.83 -15.29
CA VAL A 194 3.60 -7.59 -16.56
C VAL A 194 3.43 -8.81 -17.46
N LEU A 195 2.71 -8.67 -18.57
CA LEU A 195 2.51 -9.76 -19.54
C LEU A 195 3.62 -9.78 -20.61
N GLU A 196 4.04 -8.61 -21.06
CA GLU A 196 5.05 -8.47 -22.11
C GLU A 196 5.87 -7.21 -21.87
N ILE A 197 7.18 -7.26 -22.14
CA ILE A 197 8.05 -6.10 -22.22
C ILE A 197 8.54 -6.01 -23.67
N ARG A 198 8.20 -4.92 -24.35
CA ARG A 198 8.50 -4.73 -25.77
C ARG A 198 9.84 -4.07 -25.99
N GLU A 199 10.12 -3.02 -25.23
CA GLU A 199 11.39 -2.30 -25.27
C GLU A 199 11.64 -1.51 -23.98
N THR A 200 12.92 -1.31 -23.67
CA THR A 200 13.40 -0.37 -22.65
C THR A 200 13.97 0.87 -23.35
N ILE A 201 13.59 2.05 -22.87
CA ILE A 201 13.89 3.34 -23.49
C ILE A 201 14.53 4.26 -22.46
N GLU A 202 15.70 4.81 -22.77
CA GLU A 202 16.27 5.93 -22.00
C GLU A 202 15.95 7.25 -22.71
N ARG A 203 15.19 8.13 -22.04
CA ARG A 203 14.77 9.42 -22.60
C ARG A 203 14.54 10.45 -21.51
N TYR A 204 14.76 11.73 -21.79
CA TYR A 204 14.54 12.84 -20.84
C TYR A 204 15.32 12.74 -19.52
N GLY A 205 16.37 11.91 -19.48
CA GLY A 205 17.10 11.58 -18.25
C GLY A 205 16.44 10.53 -17.36
N PHE A 206 15.48 9.77 -17.89
CA PHE A 206 14.75 8.69 -17.21
C PHE A 206 14.78 7.41 -18.04
N ARG A 207 14.50 6.29 -17.39
CA ARG A 207 14.44 4.95 -17.96
C ARG A 207 13.01 4.46 -17.93
N PHE A 208 12.52 4.02 -19.08
CA PHE A 208 11.15 3.59 -19.29
C PHE A 208 11.11 2.18 -19.87
N ALA A 209 9.99 1.48 -19.69
CA ALA A 209 9.67 0.29 -20.44
C ALA A 209 8.30 0.42 -21.11
N LYS A 210 8.19 0.06 -22.39
CA LYS A 210 6.89 -0.19 -23.02
C LYS A 210 6.48 -1.63 -22.70
N ALA A 211 5.34 -1.79 -22.05
CA ALA A 211 4.89 -3.08 -21.58
C ALA A 211 3.39 -3.25 -21.76
N SER A 212 2.97 -4.50 -21.93
CA SER A 212 1.58 -4.91 -21.79
C SER A 212 1.36 -5.40 -20.36
N VAL A 213 0.33 -4.88 -19.69
CA VAL A 213 0.03 -5.18 -18.29
C VAL A 213 -1.43 -5.58 -18.09
N GLN A 214 -1.69 -6.46 -17.13
CA GLN A 214 -3.03 -6.83 -16.68
C GLN A 214 -3.27 -6.28 -15.28
N MET A 215 -4.44 -5.64 -15.05
CA MET A 215 -4.86 -5.28 -13.70
C MET A 215 -5.36 -6.52 -12.95
N ILE A 216 -4.79 -6.79 -11.79
CA ILE A 216 -5.10 -8.01 -11.01
C ILE A 216 -6.47 -7.94 -10.34
N ASP A 217 -6.81 -6.77 -9.80
CA ASP A 217 -8.10 -6.55 -9.14
C ASP A 217 -9.26 -6.44 -10.14
N TYR A 218 -8.92 -6.26 -11.41
CA TYR A 218 -9.87 -6.14 -12.53
C TYR A 218 -9.47 -7.08 -13.67
N PRO A 219 -9.55 -8.42 -13.48
CA PRO A 219 -9.07 -9.39 -14.47
C PRO A 219 -9.91 -9.40 -15.75
N GLU A 220 -11.12 -8.84 -15.71
CA GLU A 220 -11.98 -8.66 -16.89
C GLU A 220 -11.65 -7.40 -17.70
N GLU A 221 -10.87 -6.47 -17.14
CA GLU A 221 -10.39 -5.31 -17.89
C GLU A 221 -9.39 -5.77 -18.94
N LYS A 222 -9.39 -5.07 -20.08
CA LYS A 222 -8.49 -5.40 -21.18
C LYS A 222 -7.04 -5.19 -20.76
N VAL A 223 -6.15 -6.01 -21.31
CA VAL A 223 -4.70 -5.78 -21.25
C VAL A 223 -4.39 -4.37 -21.73
N LEU A 224 -3.58 -3.66 -20.96
CA LEU A 224 -3.20 -2.28 -21.21
C LEU A 224 -1.78 -2.22 -21.76
N ASP A 225 -1.60 -1.47 -22.83
CA ASP A 225 -0.28 -1.12 -23.35
C ASP A 225 0.13 0.23 -22.77
N VAL A 226 1.16 0.22 -21.94
CA VAL A 226 1.56 1.36 -21.11
C VAL A 226 3.05 1.63 -21.20
N ILE A 227 3.43 2.84 -20.79
CA ILE A 227 4.83 3.18 -20.46
C ILE A 227 5.00 3.10 -18.95
N LEU A 228 5.97 2.31 -18.50
CA LEU A 228 6.37 2.18 -17.10
C LEU A 228 7.61 3.03 -16.85
N LEU A 229 7.64 3.78 -15.75
CA LEU A 229 8.83 4.51 -15.30
C LEU A 229 9.66 3.61 -14.36
N LEU A 230 10.85 3.20 -14.81
CA LEU A 230 11.68 2.22 -14.12
C LEU A 230 12.48 2.81 -12.96
N ASP A 231 12.82 4.11 -12.99
CA ASP A 231 13.64 4.75 -11.94
C ASP A 231 13.02 4.73 -10.54
N ILE A 232 11.72 4.48 -10.44
CA ILE A 232 11.00 4.38 -9.16
C ILE A 232 11.07 2.98 -8.55
N LEU A 233 11.37 1.93 -9.35
CA LEU A 233 11.40 0.53 -8.90
C LEU A 233 12.31 0.31 -7.69
N SER A 234 13.51 0.88 -7.73
CA SER A 234 14.54 0.74 -6.70
C SER A 234 14.66 1.95 -5.77
N SER A 235 13.94 3.04 -6.05
CA SER A 235 14.00 4.27 -5.27
C SER A 235 13.50 4.06 -3.84
N GLU A 236 14.14 4.68 -2.85
CA GLU A 236 13.63 4.71 -1.46
C GLU A 236 12.44 5.68 -1.31
N ASN A 237 12.30 6.63 -2.23
CA ASN A 237 11.16 7.55 -2.26
C ASN A 237 9.86 6.79 -2.60
N PRO A 238 8.70 7.19 -2.04
CA PRO A 238 7.45 6.48 -2.27
C PRO A 238 6.97 6.56 -3.73
N ALA A 239 7.31 7.66 -4.40
CA ALA A 239 7.01 8.02 -5.78
C ALA A 239 8.09 8.99 -6.28
N MET A 240 7.96 9.49 -7.51
CA MET A 240 8.82 10.54 -8.08
C MET A 240 8.85 11.79 -7.19
N THR A 241 10.03 12.39 -7.03
CA THR A 241 10.18 13.66 -6.29
C THR A 241 9.65 14.83 -7.11
N TYR A 242 9.39 15.96 -6.44
CA TYR A 242 8.98 17.19 -7.13
C TYR A 242 10.03 17.66 -8.16
N GLU A 243 11.31 17.56 -7.82
CA GLU A 243 12.41 17.93 -8.71
C GLU A 243 12.45 17.05 -9.97
N GLN A 244 12.34 15.74 -9.81
CA GLN A 244 12.25 14.79 -10.93
C GLN A 244 11.04 15.09 -11.82
N TYR A 245 9.89 15.42 -11.23
CA TYR A 245 8.69 15.79 -11.98
C TYR A 245 8.88 17.08 -12.79
N GLN A 246 9.49 18.10 -12.19
CA GLN A 246 9.81 19.35 -12.90
C GLN A 246 10.82 19.14 -14.02
N GLN A 247 11.82 18.27 -13.80
CA GLN A 247 12.76 17.87 -14.84
C GLN A 247 12.03 17.19 -16.00
N LEU A 248 11.22 16.15 -15.74
CA LEU A 248 10.47 15.45 -16.78
C LEU A 248 9.54 16.40 -17.54
N TYR A 249 8.81 17.27 -16.84
CA TYR A 249 7.94 18.28 -17.46
C TYR A 249 8.72 19.20 -18.40
N LYS A 250 9.89 19.69 -17.97
CA LYS A 250 10.74 20.58 -18.76
C LYS A 250 11.27 19.87 -20.00
N GLU A 251 11.82 18.68 -19.84
CA GLU A 251 12.44 17.92 -20.93
C GLU A 251 11.40 17.48 -21.97
N VAL A 252 10.24 16.97 -21.55
CA VAL A 252 9.11 16.69 -22.46
C VAL A 252 8.63 17.98 -23.16
N GLY A 253 8.65 19.11 -22.46
CA GLY A 253 8.28 20.40 -23.05
C GLY A 253 9.19 20.88 -24.18
N LEU A 254 10.44 20.39 -24.26
CA LEU A 254 11.36 20.74 -25.34
C LEU A 254 10.92 20.15 -26.69
N ASP A 255 10.29 18.97 -26.68
CA ASP A 255 9.76 18.31 -27.89
C ASP A 255 8.65 19.13 -28.58
N TYR A 256 7.90 19.91 -27.79
CA TYR A 256 6.76 20.70 -28.27
C TYR A 256 7.08 22.19 -28.40
N LYS A 257 8.38 22.57 -28.41
CA LYS A 257 8.81 23.96 -28.47
C LYS A 257 8.29 24.65 -29.76
N GLY A 258 7.54 25.73 -29.59
CA GLY A 258 6.96 26.51 -30.69
C GLY A 258 5.51 26.15 -31.03
N GLU A 259 4.94 25.12 -30.42
CA GLU A 259 3.51 24.83 -30.55
C GLU A 259 2.65 25.82 -29.74
N LYS A 260 1.42 26.10 -30.19
CA LYS A 260 0.51 27.05 -29.51
C LYS A 260 0.00 26.54 -28.15
N GLU A 261 -0.09 25.22 -27.96
CA GLU A 261 -0.67 24.59 -26.76
C GLU A 261 0.31 23.65 -26.04
N ILE A 262 1.59 24.05 -25.90
CA ILE A 262 2.66 23.23 -25.29
C ILE A 262 2.22 22.53 -24.00
N LYS A 263 1.58 23.26 -23.07
CA LYS A 263 1.15 22.70 -21.78
C LYS A 263 0.16 21.54 -21.92
N LYS A 264 -0.73 21.61 -22.92
CA LYS A 264 -1.71 20.55 -23.20
C LYS A 264 -1.00 19.35 -23.82
N ARG A 265 -0.09 19.59 -24.77
CA ARG A 265 0.69 18.54 -25.42
C ARG A 265 1.53 17.74 -24.43
N ILE A 266 2.18 18.41 -23.47
CA ILE A 266 2.88 17.75 -22.37
C ILE A 266 1.92 16.86 -21.55
N LYS A 267 0.71 17.35 -21.23
CA LYS A 267 -0.28 16.58 -20.47
C LYS A 267 -0.84 15.38 -21.23
N GLU A 268 -0.78 15.39 -22.56
CA GLU A 268 -1.19 14.29 -23.44
C GLU A 268 -0.02 13.36 -23.80
N ASP A 269 1.21 13.68 -23.36
CA ASP A 269 2.41 12.92 -23.68
C ASP A 269 2.50 11.60 -22.91
N GLN A 270 2.77 10.51 -23.62
CA GLN A 270 2.84 9.16 -23.05
C GLN A 270 3.97 8.96 -22.03
N PHE A 271 5.13 9.63 -22.18
CA PHE A 271 6.25 9.52 -21.25
C PHE A 271 5.99 10.36 -20.00
N PHE A 272 5.37 11.52 -20.16
CA PHE A 272 4.92 12.33 -19.02
C PHE A 272 3.86 11.59 -18.19
N ASN A 273 2.99 10.82 -18.86
CA ASN A 273 1.98 9.98 -18.23
C ASN A 273 2.46 8.55 -17.94
N ALA A 274 3.76 8.27 -17.97
CA ALA A 274 4.27 6.95 -17.61
C ALA A 274 3.83 6.55 -16.20
N LEU A 275 3.47 5.28 -16.02
CA LEU A 275 3.09 4.74 -14.72
C LEU A 275 4.30 4.71 -13.80
N GLN A 276 4.17 5.36 -12.64
CA GLN A 276 5.16 5.26 -11.57
C GLN A 276 4.88 3.96 -10.81
N ILE A 277 5.85 3.05 -10.82
CA ILE A 277 5.66 1.69 -10.33
C ILE A 277 6.75 1.28 -9.34
N LYS A 278 6.38 0.34 -8.46
CA LYS A 278 7.29 -0.40 -7.58
C LYS A 278 6.93 -1.88 -7.63
N PHE A 279 7.86 -2.75 -7.30
CA PHE A 279 7.53 -4.17 -7.11
C PHE A 279 6.55 -4.36 -5.95
N ALA A 280 5.61 -5.29 -6.13
CA ALA A 280 4.50 -5.56 -5.21
C ALA A 280 4.70 -6.80 -4.33
N TYR A 281 5.79 -7.55 -4.47
CA TYR A 281 6.06 -8.75 -3.66
C TYR A 281 6.18 -8.41 -2.17
N ALA A 282 6.80 -7.27 -1.87
CA ALA A 282 6.94 -6.70 -0.55
C ALA A 282 6.55 -5.22 -0.56
N ILE A 283 5.72 -4.83 0.40
CA ILE A 283 5.22 -3.47 0.56
C ILE A 283 5.32 -3.00 2.00
N THR A 284 5.16 -1.71 2.23
CA THR A 284 5.04 -1.19 3.61
C THR A 284 3.65 -1.46 4.15
N CYS A 285 3.53 -1.67 5.46
CA CYS A 285 2.21 -1.91 6.09
C CYS A 285 1.19 -0.80 5.78
N HIS A 286 1.61 0.47 5.71
CA HIS A 286 0.73 1.58 5.30
C HIS A 286 0.12 1.37 3.91
N LYS A 287 0.92 0.90 2.93
CA LYS A 287 0.44 0.60 1.57
C LYS A 287 -0.43 -0.67 1.51
N SER A 288 -0.44 -1.49 2.56
CA SER A 288 -1.27 -2.69 2.65
C SER A 288 -2.70 -2.43 3.17
N GLN A 289 -2.99 -1.22 3.66
CA GLN A 289 -4.31 -0.88 4.19
C GLN A 289 -5.36 -0.97 3.09
N GLY A 290 -6.43 -1.70 3.36
CA GLY A 290 -7.46 -2.04 2.37
C GLY A 290 -7.20 -3.33 1.61
N GLY A 291 -5.94 -3.76 1.46
CA GLY A 291 -5.59 -5.05 0.85
C GLY A 291 -5.77 -6.24 1.80
N GLN A 292 -5.96 -7.43 1.24
CA GLN A 292 -6.03 -8.68 2.00
C GLN A 292 -5.42 -9.81 1.17
N TRP A 293 -4.58 -10.63 1.80
CA TRP A 293 -3.89 -11.75 1.15
C TRP A 293 -4.20 -13.07 1.86
N GLN A 294 -4.00 -14.19 1.18
CA GLN A 294 -4.09 -15.50 1.84
C GLN A 294 -2.89 -15.70 2.75
N ASN A 295 -1.69 -15.42 2.24
CA ASN A 295 -0.43 -15.55 2.96
C ASN A 295 0.17 -14.16 3.20
N VAL A 296 0.51 -13.86 4.45
CA VAL A 296 1.21 -12.61 4.80
C VAL A 296 2.46 -12.95 5.59
N PHE A 297 3.58 -12.43 5.14
CA PHE A 297 4.86 -12.50 5.84
C PHE A 297 5.11 -11.15 6.49
N ILE A 298 5.30 -11.10 7.80
CA ILE A 298 5.58 -9.87 8.53
C ILE A 298 7.04 -9.87 8.91
N ASP A 299 7.80 -8.93 8.37
CA ASP A 299 9.15 -8.64 8.86
C ASP A 299 9.10 -7.57 9.94
N LEU A 300 9.45 -7.97 11.17
CA LEU A 300 9.58 -7.05 12.28
C LEU A 300 10.71 -6.03 12.05
N GLY A 301 11.76 -6.46 11.32
CA GLY A 301 12.96 -5.70 11.08
C GLY A 301 13.72 -5.39 12.37
N TYR A 302 14.38 -4.23 12.41
CA TYR A 302 15.05 -3.75 13.62
C TYR A 302 14.03 -3.34 14.66
N PHE A 303 14.12 -3.96 15.85
CA PHE A 303 13.26 -3.67 16.98
C PHE A 303 14.10 -3.49 18.24
N ARG A 304 13.74 -2.48 19.03
CA ARG A 304 14.20 -2.28 20.39
C ARG A 304 12.98 -2.09 21.28
N GLU A 305 13.11 -2.46 22.55
CA GLU A 305 12.01 -2.38 23.50
C GLU A 305 11.47 -0.96 23.69
N ASP A 306 12.32 0.06 23.61
CA ASP A 306 11.92 1.48 23.68
C ASP A 306 11.07 1.94 22.49
N MET A 307 11.04 1.17 21.39
CA MET A 307 10.17 1.44 20.24
C MET A 307 8.75 0.88 20.43
N LEU A 308 8.49 0.16 21.52
CA LEU A 308 7.21 -0.47 21.77
C LEU A 308 6.20 0.55 22.33
N ASP A 309 5.54 1.24 21.41
CA ASP A 309 4.51 2.23 21.70
C ASP A 309 3.16 1.87 21.05
N LYS A 310 2.18 2.77 21.20
CA LYS A 310 0.87 2.63 20.57
C LYS A 310 0.94 2.48 19.05
N SER A 311 1.81 3.27 18.42
CA SER A 311 1.98 3.28 16.96
C SER A 311 2.52 1.94 16.47
N TYR A 312 3.47 1.35 17.21
CA TYR A 312 4.03 0.05 16.96
C TYR A 312 2.97 -1.06 17.07
N LEU A 313 2.17 -1.05 18.13
CA LEU A 313 1.10 -2.02 18.30
C LEU A 313 0.04 -1.90 17.19
N ARG A 314 -0.32 -0.67 16.78
CA ARG A 314 -1.21 -0.43 15.63
C ARG A 314 -0.62 -0.92 14.32
N TRP A 315 0.68 -0.74 14.11
CA TRP A 315 1.39 -1.27 12.95
C TRP A 315 1.29 -2.79 12.90
N LEU A 316 1.59 -3.45 14.04
CA LEU A 316 1.56 -4.89 14.16
C LEU A 316 0.13 -5.44 13.99
N TYR A 317 -0.87 -4.83 14.65
CA TYR A 317 -2.28 -5.15 14.46
C TYR A 317 -2.70 -5.04 12.99
N THR A 318 -2.37 -3.93 12.34
CA THR A 318 -2.71 -3.70 10.93
C THR A 318 -2.10 -4.80 10.06
N ALA A 319 -0.82 -5.13 10.26
CA ALA A 319 -0.12 -6.17 9.51
C ALA A 319 -0.75 -7.57 9.73
N LEU A 320 -1.06 -7.94 10.98
CA LEU A 320 -1.70 -9.22 11.32
C LEU A 320 -3.05 -9.38 10.60
N THR A 321 -3.85 -8.31 10.59
CA THR A 321 -5.20 -8.35 9.99
C THR A 321 -5.21 -8.42 8.46
N ARG A 322 -4.06 -8.27 7.80
CA ARG A 322 -3.97 -8.42 6.33
C ARG A 322 -4.05 -9.88 5.88
N SER A 323 -3.76 -10.83 6.78
CA SER A 323 -3.82 -12.26 6.45
C SER A 323 -5.23 -12.83 6.61
N SER A 324 -5.60 -13.69 5.67
CA SER A 324 -6.85 -14.45 5.70
C SER A 324 -6.69 -15.96 5.88
N LYS A 325 -5.48 -16.50 5.67
CA LYS A 325 -5.21 -17.94 5.75
C LYS A 325 -3.98 -18.29 6.56
N LYS A 326 -2.80 -17.76 6.22
CA LYS A 326 -1.54 -18.02 6.95
C LYS A 326 -0.76 -16.74 7.21
N LEU A 327 -0.16 -16.67 8.39
CA LEU A 327 0.66 -15.56 8.84
C LEU A 327 2.05 -16.08 9.21
N TYR A 328 3.08 -15.51 8.60
CA TYR A 328 4.46 -15.87 8.87
C TYR A 328 5.17 -14.71 9.56
N LEU A 329 5.86 -15.00 10.65
CA LEU A 329 6.51 -14.01 11.52
C LEU A 329 8.03 -14.11 11.37
N ILE A 330 8.66 -13.07 10.83
CA ILE A 330 10.09 -12.99 10.54
C ILE A 330 10.75 -12.00 11.51
N ASN A 331 11.91 -12.38 12.05
CA ASN A 331 12.72 -11.55 12.97
C ASN A 331 12.03 -11.19 14.30
N PHE A 332 11.10 -12.02 14.78
CA PHE A 332 10.51 -11.88 16.11
C PHE A 332 11.38 -12.61 17.15
N ASN A 333 11.79 -11.91 18.21
CA ASN A 333 12.50 -12.51 19.34
C ASN A 333 11.55 -13.27 20.28
N ASP A 334 12.10 -14.06 21.21
CA ASP A 334 11.32 -14.93 22.09
C ASP A 334 10.34 -14.19 23.01
N ASN A 335 10.61 -12.91 23.31
CA ASN A 335 9.72 -12.12 24.17
C ASN A 335 8.34 -11.89 23.53
N PHE A 336 8.21 -12.01 22.21
CA PHE A 336 6.94 -11.92 21.49
C PHE A 336 6.06 -13.18 21.57
N PHE A 337 6.54 -14.27 22.16
CA PHE A 337 5.83 -15.54 22.17
C PHE A 337 5.41 -15.97 23.58
N ARG A 338 4.38 -16.81 23.65
CA ARG A 338 3.87 -17.43 24.89
C ARG A 338 4.72 -18.60 25.34
#